data_AF-A0A7V9LLG7-F1
#
_entry.id   AF-A0A7V9LLG7-F1
#
_cell.length_a   1.000
_cell.length_b   1.000
_cell.length_c   1.000
_cell.angle_alpha   90.00
_cell.angle_beta   90.00
_cell.angle_gamma   90.00
#
_symmetry.space_group_name_H-M   'P 1'
#
loop_
_entity.id
_entity.type
_entity.pdbx_description
1 polymer ?
#
loop_
_entity_poly.entity_id
_entity_poly.type
_entity_poly.pdbx_seq_one_letter_code
_entity_poly.pdbx_strand_id
1 'polypeptide(L)'
;LTQRPELFGAAVAQVPLLDMQRYNKLLAGASWMAEYGNPDVPDEWAYISKYSPYQNVRKDIRYPPTLFTTSTRDDRVHPGHARKMFARMREQGHDVWYYENIEGGHGAASNNEQRALMGAIEYTFLWKHLVKP
;
A
#
# COMPACT_ATOMS: atom_id res chain seq x y z
N LEU A 1 -3.50 -5.33 7.69
CA LEU A 1 -4.54 -4.27 7.70
C LEU A 1 -5.95 -4.83 7.48
N THR A 2 -6.26 -5.42 6.32
CA THR A 2 -7.65 -5.74 5.91
C THR A 2 -8.28 -6.97 6.59
N GLN A 3 -7.49 -7.80 7.27
CA GLN A 3 -7.98 -9.03 7.91
C GLN A 3 -8.23 -8.88 9.41
N ARG A 4 -7.27 -8.29 10.14
CA ARG A 4 -7.28 -8.14 11.61
C ARG A 4 -6.90 -6.70 12.01
N PRO A 5 -7.66 -5.68 11.59
CA PRO A 5 -7.31 -4.27 11.83
C PRO A 5 -7.19 -3.90 13.31
N GLU A 6 -7.95 -4.57 14.18
CA GLU A 6 -8.01 -4.33 15.61
C GLU A 6 -6.73 -4.70 16.37
N LEU A 7 -5.81 -5.43 15.74
CA LEU A 7 -4.53 -5.82 16.34
C LEU A 7 -3.45 -4.75 16.22
N PHE A 8 -3.71 -3.66 15.49
CA PHE A 8 -2.70 -2.64 15.17
C PHE A 8 -3.19 -1.25 15.58
N GLY A 9 -2.29 -0.43 16.13
CA GLY A 9 -2.59 0.98 16.46
C GLY A 9 -2.40 1.95 15.30
N ALA A 10 -1.52 1.62 14.34
CA ALA A 10 -1.25 2.37 13.12
C ALA A 10 -0.56 1.43 12.10
N ALA A 11 -0.57 1.79 10.82
CA ALA A 11 0.12 1.05 9.76
C ALA A 11 0.85 1.98 8.78
N VAL A 12 2.06 1.60 8.37
CA VAL A 12 2.80 2.24 7.27
C VAL A 12 3.01 1.19 6.18
N ALA A 13 2.63 1.50 4.95
CA ALA A 13 2.79 0.62 3.79
C ALA A 13 3.57 1.36 2.69
N GLN A 14 4.83 0.96 2.52
CA GLN A 14 5.77 1.57 1.59
C GLN A 14 5.82 0.77 0.28
N VAL A 15 5.79 1.48 -0.87
CA VAL A 15 5.81 0.92 -2.24
C VAL A 15 4.97 -0.38 -2.39
N PRO A 16 3.68 -0.37 -1.98
CA PRO A 16 2.96 -1.60 -1.70
C PRO A 16 2.32 -2.24 -2.93
N LEU A 17 2.25 -3.56 -2.95
CA LEU A 17 1.48 -4.37 -3.90
C LEU A 17 0.10 -4.69 -3.30
N LEU A 18 -0.97 -4.01 -3.77
CA LEU A 18 -2.28 -4.04 -3.07
C LEU A 18 -3.47 -4.51 -3.89
N ASP A 19 -3.41 -4.41 -5.21
CA ASP A 19 -4.49 -4.84 -6.10
C ASP A 19 -4.05 -6.11 -6.80
N MET A 20 -4.24 -7.23 -6.12
CA MET A 20 -3.80 -8.52 -6.60
C MET A 20 -4.65 -9.05 -7.76
N GLN A 21 -5.76 -8.39 -8.11
CA GLN A 21 -6.51 -8.75 -9.31
C GLN A 21 -5.85 -8.24 -10.58
N ARG A 22 -5.06 -7.16 -10.50
CA ARG A 22 -4.48 -6.49 -11.67
C ARG A 22 -2.97 -6.34 -11.60
N TYR A 23 -2.32 -6.85 -10.56
CA TYR A 23 -0.89 -6.65 -10.36
C TYR A 23 -0.08 -7.17 -11.56
N ASN A 24 -0.47 -8.30 -12.15
CA ASN A 24 0.19 -8.90 -13.30
C ASN A 24 0.13 -8.05 -14.58
N LYS A 25 -0.73 -7.02 -14.63
CA LYS A 25 -0.87 -6.11 -15.78
C LYS A 25 -0.06 -4.82 -15.63
N LEU A 26 0.68 -4.64 -14.55
CA LEU A 26 1.36 -3.39 -14.22
C LEU A 26 2.86 -3.62 -14.04
N LEU A 27 3.68 -2.97 -14.89
CA LEU A 27 5.15 -2.99 -14.83
C LEU A 27 5.72 -4.41 -14.66
N ALA A 28 6.60 -4.61 -13.67
CA ALA A 28 7.23 -5.88 -13.39
C ALA A 28 6.27 -6.95 -12.83
N GLY A 29 4.98 -6.63 -12.59
CA GLY A 29 4.06 -7.52 -11.91
C GLY A 29 3.85 -8.88 -12.58
N ALA A 30 3.94 -8.97 -13.91
CA ALA A 30 3.86 -10.26 -14.61
C ALA A 30 4.95 -11.25 -14.16
N SER A 31 6.14 -10.76 -13.77
CA SER A 31 7.25 -11.60 -13.32
C SER A 31 7.02 -12.26 -11.95
N TRP A 32 6.02 -11.82 -11.19
CA TRP A 32 5.72 -12.37 -9.85
C TRP A 32 4.61 -13.41 -9.86
N MET A 33 4.07 -13.77 -11.04
CA MET A 33 3.02 -14.79 -11.15
C MET A 33 3.47 -16.18 -10.70
N ALA A 34 4.77 -16.49 -10.80
CA ALA A 34 5.29 -17.75 -10.27
C ALA A 34 5.16 -17.84 -8.73
N GLU A 35 5.11 -16.70 -8.03
CA GLU A 35 5.00 -16.62 -6.58
C GLU A 35 3.54 -16.43 -6.11
N TYR A 36 2.83 -15.47 -6.71
CA TYR A 36 1.47 -15.10 -6.27
C TYR A 36 0.35 -15.77 -7.06
N GLY A 37 0.66 -16.36 -8.21
CA GLY A 37 -0.31 -16.89 -9.16
C GLY A 37 -0.85 -15.90 -10.17
N ASN A 38 -1.48 -16.40 -11.23
CA ASN A 38 -2.11 -15.62 -12.28
C ASN A 38 -3.58 -15.30 -11.93
N PRO A 39 -3.93 -14.05 -11.60
CA PRO A 39 -5.29 -13.67 -11.24
C PRO A 39 -6.29 -13.74 -12.39
N ASP A 40 -5.84 -13.96 -13.64
CA ASP A 40 -6.72 -14.22 -14.78
C ASP A 40 -7.20 -15.68 -14.83
N VAL A 41 -6.59 -16.59 -14.05
CA VAL A 41 -7.02 -18.00 -13.91
C VAL A 41 -8.03 -18.07 -12.76
N PRO A 42 -9.27 -18.53 -12.99
CA PRO A 42 -10.32 -18.52 -11.95
C PRO A 42 -9.95 -19.26 -10.66
N ASP A 43 -9.31 -20.43 -10.78
CA ASP A 43 -8.91 -21.23 -9.62
C ASP A 43 -7.83 -20.53 -8.79
N GLU A 44 -6.93 -19.79 -9.44
CA GLU A 44 -5.90 -19.03 -8.75
C GLU A 44 -6.49 -17.75 -8.13
N TRP A 45 -7.35 -17.06 -8.87
CA TRP A 45 -8.11 -15.92 -8.34
C TRP A 45 -8.93 -16.30 -7.09
N ALA A 46 -9.45 -17.53 -7.01
CA ALA A 46 -10.22 -17.99 -5.86
C ALA A 46 -9.43 -17.92 -4.54
N TYR A 47 -8.10 -18.10 -4.54
CA TYR A 47 -7.29 -17.90 -3.35
C TYR A 47 -6.71 -16.48 -3.26
N ILE A 48 -6.31 -15.87 -4.39
CA ILE A 48 -5.76 -14.51 -4.43
C ILE A 48 -6.76 -13.49 -3.87
N SER A 49 -8.03 -13.62 -4.27
CA SER A 49 -9.13 -12.73 -3.85
C SER A 49 -9.34 -12.71 -2.34
N LYS A 50 -9.04 -13.80 -1.63
CA LYS A 50 -9.21 -13.89 -0.17
C LYS A 50 -8.28 -12.96 0.59
N TYR A 51 -7.13 -12.62 0.02
CA TYR A 51 -6.15 -11.76 0.69
C TYR A 51 -5.90 -10.43 -0.01
N SER A 52 -6.33 -10.25 -1.26
CA SER A 52 -6.09 -9.00 -2.00
C SER A 52 -6.57 -7.76 -1.23
N PRO A 53 -5.66 -6.88 -0.75
CA PRO A 53 -6.05 -5.79 0.14
C PRO A 53 -7.07 -4.83 -0.49
N TYR A 54 -6.88 -4.50 -1.77
CA TYR A 54 -7.77 -3.58 -2.47
C TYR A 54 -9.21 -4.09 -2.52
N GLN A 55 -9.40 -5.38 -2.82
CA GLN A 55 -10.74 -6.01 -2.87
C GLN A 55 -11.35 -6.23 -1.48
N ASN A 56 -10.55 -6.26 -0.41
CA ASN A 56 -11.00 -6.59 0.94
C ASN A 56 -11.12 -5.40 1.91
N VAL A 57 -10.87 -4.16 1.46
CA VAL A 57 -11.09 -2.97 2.28
C VAL A 57 -12.57 -2.58 2.29
N ARG A 58 -13.16 -2.51 3.49
CA ARG A 58 -14.61 -2.35 3.67
C ARG A 58 -14.95 -1.05 4.40
N LYS A 59 -16.08 -0.43 4.02
CA LYS A 59 -16.50 0.87 4.57
C LYS A 59 -16.93 0.79 6.04
N ASP A 60 -17.53 -0.33 6.43
CA ASP A 60 -18.11 -0.59 7.76
C ASP A 60 -17.07 -1.03 8.81
N ILE A 61 -15.80 -1.21 8.41
CA ILE A 61 -14.72 -1.64 9.30
C ILE A 61 -13.87 -0.43 9.71
N ARG A 62 -13.64 -0.27 11.01
CA ARG A 62 -12.69 0.73 11.51
C ARG A 62 -11.27 0.22 11.34
N TYR A 63 -10.53 0.81 10.42
CA TYR A 63 -9.09 0.57 10.25
C TYR A 63 -8.26 1.46 11.18
N PRO A 64 -7.06 1.02 11.60
CA PRO A 64 -6.10 1.92 12.22
C PRO A 64 -5.67 3.02 11.23
N PRO A 65 -5.23 4.19 11.73
CA PRO A 65 -4.59 5.20 10.92
C PRO A 65 -3.53 4.55 10.02
N THR A 66 -3.60 4.81 8.72
CA THR A 66 -2.74 4.15 7.73
C THR A 66 -2.04 5.17 6.84
N LEU A 67 -0.71 5.10 6.74
CA LEU A 67 0.10 5.87 5.80
C LEU A 67 0.54 4.97 4.63
N PHE A 68 0.23 5.40 3.41
CA PHE A 68 0.80 4.84 2.20
C PHE A 68 1.93 5.73 1.68
N THR A 69 3.09 5.14 1.39
CA THR A 69 4.18 5.84 0.69
C THR A 69 4.50 5.14 -0.64
N THR A 70 4.83 5.92 -1.67
CA THR A 70 5.23 5.38 -2.97
C THR A 70 6.13 6.37 -3.73
N SER A 71 6.58 6.00 -4.93
CA SER A 71 7.25 6.90 -5.85
C SER A 71 6.60 6.88 -7.23
N THR A 72 6.47 8.06 -7.85
CA THR A 72 5.98 8.22 -9.22
C THR A 72 6.87 7.49 -10.24
N ARG A 73 8.17 7.36 -9.95
CA ARG A 73 9.16 6.72 -10.83
C ARG A 73 9.53 5.30 -10.41
N ASP A 74 8.75 4.68 -9.52
CA ASP A 74 8.89 3.25 -9.24
C ASP A 74 8.53 2.46 -10.52
N ASP A 75 9.55 1.88 -11.13
CA ASP A 75 9.48 1.05 -12.33
C ASP A 75 9.26 -0.44 -12.02
N ARG A 76 9.22 -0.80 -10.74
CA ARG A 76 9.01 -2.16 -10.24
C ARG A 76 7.57 -2.33 -9.77
N VAL A 77 7.20 -1.69 -8.67
CA VAL A 77 5.83 -1.74 -8.11
C VAL A 77 5.09 -0.49 -8.54
N HIS A 78 4.10 -0.65 -9.42
CA HIS A 78 3.40 0.50 -9.98
C HIS A 78 2.69 1.33 -8.88
N PRO A 79 2.90 2.66 -8.79
CA PRO A 79 2.35 3.51 -7.73
C PRO A 79 0.82 3.53 -7.68
N GLY A 80 0.18 3.14 -8.78
CA GLY A 80 -1.26 2.91 -8.88
C GLY A 80 -1.84 1.97 -7.82
N HIS A 81 -1.06 1.07 -7.21
CA HIS A 81 -1.52 0.27 -6.07
C HIS A 81 -1.82 1.14 -4.85
N ALA A 82 -0.87 1.97 -4.44
CA ALA A 82 -1.04 2.91 -3.33
C ALA A 82 -2.11 3.96 -3.63
N ARG A 83 -2.07 4.57 -4.83
CA ARG A 83 -3.05 5.60 -5.25
C ARG A 83 -4.49 5.11 -5.16
N LYS A 84 -4.79 3.92 -5.70
CA LYS A 84 -6.15 3.34 -5.68
C LYS A 84 -6.60 2.99 -4.26
N MET A 85 -5.73 2.37 -3.46
CA MET A 85 -6.08 2.01 -2.08
C MET A 85 -6.36 3.26 -1.24
N PHE A 86 -5.50 4.29 -1.34
CA PHE A 86 -5.70 5.56 -0.67
C PHE A 86 -7.03 6.21 -1.08
N ALA A 87 -7.31 6.29 -2.38
CA ALA A 87 -8.56 6.87 -2.88
C ALA A 87 -9.79 6.14 -2.32
N ARG A 88 -9.80 4.81 -2.38
CA ARG A 88 -10.89 3.98 -1.85
C ARG A 88 -11.05 4.15 -0.34
N MET A 89 -9.97 4.13 0.43
CA MET A 89 -10.04 4.31 1.88
C MET A 89 -10.55 5.70 2.27
N ARG A 90 -10.10 6.74 1.56
CA ARG A 90 -10.54 8.12 1.76
C ARG A 90 -12.03 8.29 1.45
N GLU A 91 -12.52 7.72 0.35
CA GLU A 91 -13.94 7.72 -0.02
C GLU A 91 -14.82 6.97 0.98
N GLN A 92 -14.27 5.94 1.62
CA GLN A 92 -14.94 5.20 2.70
C GLN A 92 -14.93 5.96 4.04
N GLY A 93 -14.17 7.05 4.16
CA GLY A 93 -14.09 7.87 5.38
C GLY A 93 -13.06 7.39 6.41
N HIS A 94 -12.09 6.57 6.01
CA HIS A 94 -11.03 6.08 6.90
C HIS A 94 -9.95 7.14 7.15
N ASP A 95 -9.27 7.05 8.30
CA ASP A 95 -8.07 7.85 8.58
C ASP A 95 -6.89 7.29 7.77
N VAL A 96 -6.64 7.92 6.63
CA VAL A 96 -5.65 7.46 5.66
C VAL A 96 -4.81 8.63 5.15
N TRP A 97 -3.50 8.40 5.12
CA TRP A 97 -2.47 9.37 4.75
C TRP A 97 -1.74 8.85 3.51
N TYR A 98 -1.21 9.77 2.72
CA TYR A 98 -0.52 9.46 1.48
C TYR A 98 0.67 10.38 1.27
N TYR A 99 1.80 9.80 0.89
CA TYR A 99 2.96 10.54 0.41
C TYR A 99 3.51 9.85 -0.84
N GLU A 100 3.72 10.62 -1.89
CA GLU A 100 4.33 10.14 -3.12
C GLU A 100 5.53 11.00 -3.47
N ASN A 101 6.70 10.38 -3.49
CA ASN A 101 7.88 11.05 -4.01
C ASN A 101 7.78 11.12 -5.54
N ILE A 102 8.13 12.26 -6.11
CA ILE A 102 8.13 12.45 -7.58
C ILE A 102 9.46 12.02 -8.22
N GLU A 103 10.48 11.81 -7.38
CA GLU A 103 11.80 11.28 -7.72
C GLU A 103 12.05 9.94 -7.02
N GLY A 104 13.17 9.30 -7.31
CA GLY A 104 13.54 7.99 -6.75
C GLY A 104 12.78 6.83 -7.38
N GLY A 105 13.40 5.65 -7.48
CA GLY A 105 12.75 4.45 -8.05
C GLY A 105 12.03 3.63 -6.99
N HIS A 106 12.15 2.30 -7.06
CA HIS A 106 11.57 1.39 -6.06
C HIS A 106 12.10 1.60 -4.63
N GLY A 107 13.35 2.10 -4.48
CA GLY A 107 13.89 2.53 -3.18
C GLY A 107 13.31 3.84 -2.65
N ALA A 108 12.34 4.40 -3.36
CA ALA A 108 11.58 5.63 -3.13
C ALA A 108 12.37 6.95 -3.07
N ALA A 109 13.59 6.98 -2.54
CA ALA A 109 14.44 8.17 -2.47
C ALA A 109 15.53 8.19 -3.57
N SER A 110 15.86 9.37 -4.09
CA SER A 110 16.97 9.58 -5.04
C SER A 110 18.27 10.05 -4.38
N ASN A 111 18.21 10.63 -3.18
CA ASN A 111 19.34 11.13 -2.40
C ASN A 111 19.10 10.98 -0.88
N ASN A 112 20.09 11.39 -0.08
CA ASN A 112 20.05 11.24 1.38
C ASN A 112 19.02 12.17 2.04
N GLU A 113 18.82 13.37 1.50
CA GLU A 113 17.85 14.35 1.98
C GLU A 113 16.42 13.81 1.85
N GLN A 114 16.09 13.21 0.69
CA GLN A 114 14.80 12.55 0.47
C GLN A 114 14.63 11.34 1.38
N ARG A 115 15.68 10.52 1.56
CA ARG A 115 15.63 9.39 2.49
C ARG A 115 15.34 9.85 3.92
N ALA A 116 15.99 10.92 4.36
CA ALA A 116 15.76 11.51 5.67
C ALA A 116 14.33 12.05 5.81
N LEU A 117 13.82 12.76 4.79
CA LEU A 117 12.45 13.27 4.78
C LEU A 117 11.41 12.14 4.86
N MET A 118 11.58 11.09 4.06
CA MET A 118 10.68 9.94 4.07
C MET A 118 10.66 9.24 5.43
N GLY A 119 11.84 9.02 6.03
CA GLY A 119 11.94 8.50 7.39
C GLY A 119 11.23 9.42 8.40
N ALA A 120 11.44 10.74 8.31
CA ALA A 120 10.79 11.70 9.18
C ALA A 120 9.26 11.66 9.06
N ILE A 121 8.71 11.55 7.85
CA ILE A 121 7.27 11.40 7.61
C ILE A 121 6.73 10.15 8.31
N GLU A 122 7.38 9.00 8.10
CA GLU A 122 6.94 7.72 8.65
C GLU A 122 7.00 7.69 10.17
N TYR A 123 8.12 8.11 10.76
CA TYR A 123 8.29 8.13 12.21
C TYR A 123 7.40 9.19 12.88
N THR A 124 7.20 10.35 12.26
CA THR A 124 6.28 11.37 12.79
C THR A 124 4.84 10.88 12.76
N PHE A 125 4.43 10.21 11.66
CA PHE A 125 3.12 9.59 11.55
C PHE A 125 2.92 8.54 12.66
N LEU A 126 3.88 7.63 12.86
CA LEU A 126 3.81 6.62 13.90
C LEU A 126 3.78 7.23 15.31
N TRP A 127 4.66 8.21 15.58
CA TRP A 127 4.72 8.90 16.85
C TRP A 127 3.37 9.54 17.21
N LYS A 128 2.75 10.25 16.25
CA LYS A 128 1.46 10.92 16.43
C LYS A 128 0.31 9.98 16.80
N HIS A 129 0.33 8.73 16.31
CA HIS A 129 -0.80 7.80 16.47
C HIS A 129 -0.57 6.72 17.53
N LEU A 130 0.69 6.41 17.87
CA LEU A 130 1.02 5.33 18.81
C LEU A 130 1.45 5.81 20.19
N VAL A 131 2.02 7.02 20.28
CA VAL A 131 2.46 7.56 21.57
C VAL A 131 1.29 8.30 22.21
N LYS A 132 0.88 7.85 23.40
CA LYS A 132 -0.09 8.58 24.22
C LYS A 132 0.59 9.87 24.74
N PRO A 133 -0.14 11.00 24.78
CA PRO A 133 0.38 12.22 25.41
C PRO A 133 0.72 12.00 26.89
#